data_AF-A0A2D7T890-F1
#
_entry.id   AF-A0A2D7T890-F1
#
_cell.length_a   1.000
_cell.length_b   1.000
_cell.length_c   1.000
_cell.angle_alpha   90.00
_cell.angle_beta   90.00
_cell.angle_gamma   90.00
#
_symmetry.space_group_name_H-M   'P 1'
#
loop_
_entity.id
_entity.type
_entity.pdbx_description
1 polymer ?
#
loop_
_entity_poly.entity_id
_entity_poly.type
_entity_poly.pdbx_seq_one_letter_code
_entity_poly.pdbx_strand_id
1 'polypeptide(L)'
;MDEYNISELAEKLDSDGMLDSLRSFVDDLVQSFTQFDFEVPEWMDKIGSTHWEGILCLGMGGSGAAGNFLKTLFDAEGNIPIIAWRNYEIPQWWNKNWLVIATSYSGNTEETLDGVSQIIENDGTIITISSGGMMAGLSEMNGNAHHIFVPGGRSPRAAFGYLFGTQIALVWKLYLLERPNKNKLEEMLSRLADEIDNSDFVKNQNSPTLELANELLKTPIAIISSAEMGIAAERFATQINENAGRFARFSILPEMNHNEIVAWGLKGDIKDPLTSSQATIILDSPQIHPRNEVRMKWFTHYVNSQSAWKVRAEGESLLECLLHICILMDWTSCALSLLHEKDPSSIPSINSLKRHLSD
;
A
#
# COMPACT_ATOMS: atom_id res chain seq x y z
N MET A 1 -28.71 -19.75 -1.68
CA MET A 1 -27.33 -19.37 -1.38
C MET A 1 -27.28 -19.36 0.11
N ASP A 2 -26.57 -20.30 0.72
CA ASP A 2 -26.43 -20.32 2.17
C ASP A 2 -25.83 -18.96 2.55
N GLU A 3 -26.59 -18.16 3.31
CA GLU A 3 -26.10 -16.93 3.91
C GLU A 3 -24.98 -17.36 4.87
N TYR A 4 -23.76 -17.40 4.37
CA TYR A 4 -22.60 -17.58 5.23
C TYR A 4 -22.64 -16.47 6.27
N ASN A 5 -22.75 -16.84 7.54
CA ASN A 5 -22.61 -15.89 8.63
C ASN A 5 -21.15 -15.42 8.64
N ILE A 6 -20.91 -14.20 8.16
CA ILE A 6 -19.54 -13.66 8.01
C ILE A 6 -18.79 -13.63 9.34
N SER A 7 -19.50 -13.46 10.47
CA SER A 7 -18.92 -13.51 11.80
C SER A 7 -18.42 -14.91 12.15
N GLU A 8 -19.16 -15.96 11.80
CA GLU A 8 -18.71 -17.36 11.99
C GLU A 8 -17.51 -17.69 11.10
N LEU A 9 -17.48 -17.17 9.86
CA LEU A 9 -16.32 -17.32 8.98
C LEU A 9 -15.08 -16.63 9.57
N ALA A 10 -15.24 -15.41 10.08
CA ALA A 10 -14.15 -14.66 10.72
C ALA A 10 -13.60 -15.42 11.93
N GLU A 11 -14.46 -15.89 12.84
CA GLU A 11 -14.05 -16.69 14.01
C GLU A 11 -13.30 -17.97 13.63
N LYS A 12 -13.69 -18.60 12.52
CA LYS A 12 -13.10 -19.86 12.06
C LYS A 12 -11.79 -19.69 11.30
N LEU A 13 -11.67 -18.63 10.50
CA LEU A 13 -10.63 -18.51 9.48
C LEU A 13 -9.59 -17.41 9.77
N ASP A 14 -9.88 -16.41 10.60
CA ASP A 14 -8.91 -15.34 10.90
C ASP A 14 -7.92 -15.74 12.02
N SER A 15 -7.13 -16.78 11.76
CA SER A 15 -6.38 -17.46 12.83
C SER A 15 -5.26 -16.62 13.45
N ASP A 16 -4.69 -15.69 12.69
CA ASP A 16 -3.60 -14.79 13.14
C ASP A 16 -4.09 -13.35 13.43
N GLY A 17 -5.40 -13.10 13.49
CA GLY A 17 -5.95 -11.78 13.84
C GLY A 17 -5.68 -10.68 12.81
N MET A 18 -5.85 -11.00 11.52
CA MET A 18 -5.76 -10.03 10.43
C MET A 18 -6.79 -8.91 10.61
N LEU A 19 -8.04 -9.24 10.97
CA LEU A 19 -9.09 -8.23 11.12
C LEU A 19 -8.81 -7.29 12.28
N ASP A 20 -8.25 -7.79 13.39
CA ASP A 20 -7.81 -6.93 14.49
C ASP A 20 -6.65 -6.03 14.08
N SER A 21 -5.74 -6.54 13.26
CA SER A 21 -4.67 -5.71 12.68
C SER A 21 -5.22 -4.60 11.79
N LEU A 22 -6.28 -4.86 11.01
CA LEU A 22 -6.95 -3.83 10.20
C LEU A 22 -7.64 -2.79 11.09
N ARG A 23 -8.30 -3.21 12.18
CA ARG A 23 -8.92 -2.27 13.15
C ARG A 23 -7.91 -1.31 13.76
N SER A 24 -6.68 -1.76 14.02
CA SER A 24 -5.62 -0.94 14.59
C SER A 24 -4.94 0.01 13.59
N PHE A 25 -5.31 0.01 12.31
CA PHE A 25 -4.60 0.77 11.28
C PHE A 25 -4.44 2.26 11.61
N VAL A 26 -5.50 2.90 12.11
CA VAL A 26 -5.45 4.33 12.47
C VAL A 26 -4.64 4.56 13.74
N ASP A 27 -4.70 3.66 14.72
CA ASP A 27 -3.85 3.74 15.91
C ASP A 27 -2.37 3.63 15.54
N ASP A 28 -2.02 2.76 14.59
CA ASP A 28 -0.66 2.65 14.07
C ASP A 28 -0.20 3.94 13.39
N LEU A 29 -1.09 4.61 12.65
CA LEU A 29 -0.81 5.91 12.03
C LEU A 29 -0.59 6.98 13.11
N VAL A 30 -1.45 7.03 14.14
CA VAL A 30 -1.29 7.97 15.27
C VAL A 30 0.07 7.77 15.93
N GLN A 31 0.42 6.53 16.26
CA GLN A 31 1.70 6.21 16.88
C GLN A 31 2.86 6.62 15.96
N SER A 32 2.77 6.31 14.67
CA SER A 32 3.85 6.59 13.72
C SER A 32 4.02 8.10 13.46
N PHE A 33 2.92 8.84 13.28
CA PHE A 33 2.94 10.29 13.00
C PHE A 33 3.43 11.14 14.16
N THR A 34 3.36 10.61 15.39
CA THR A 34 3.77 11.32 16.61
C THR A 34 5.09 10.83 17.20
N GLN A 35 5.71 9.80 16.59
CA GLN A 35 6.89 9.14 17.16
C GLN A 35 8.12 10.05 17.33
N PHE A 36 8.20 11.15 16.57
CA PHE A 36 9.29 12.13 16.62
C PHE A 36 8.89 13.48 17.26
N ASP A 37 7.74 13.55 17.92
CA ASP A 37 7.23 14.81 18.50
C ASP A 37 7.93 15.18 19.81
N PHE A 38 8.39 14.19 20.57
CA PHE A 38 8.99 14.38 21.90
C PHE A 38 10.49 14.15 21.90
N GLU A 39 10.96 13.10 21.23
CA GLU A 39 12.36 12.73 21.16
C GLU A 39 12.78 12.63 19.69
N VAL A 40 13.83 13.36 19.35
CA VAL A 40 14.36 13.45 17.99
C VAL A 40 15.81 12.98 18.03
N PRO A 41 16.13 11.88 17.34
CA PRO A 41 17.52 11.47 17.19
C PRO A 41 18.36 12.56 16.51
N GLU A 42 19.54 12.87 17.06
CA GLU A 42 20.43 13.93 16.55
C GLU A 42 20.79 13.77 15.06
N TRP A 43 20.85 12.53 14.58
CA TRP A 43 21.16 12.25 13.18
C TRP A 43 20.09 12.79 12.21
N MET A 44 18.83 12.94 12.64
CA MET A 44 17.76 13.43 11.78
C MET A 44 17.98 14.88 11.34
N ASP A 45 18.45 15.75 12.24
CA ASP A 45 18.73 17.15 11.89
C ASP A 45 19.88 17.24 10.88
N LYS A 46 20.91 16.38 11.02
CA LYS A 46 22.00 16.29 10.05
C LYS A 46 21.50 15.81 8.68
N ILE A 47 20.67 14.77 8.63
CA ILE A 47 20.13 14.26 7.37
C ILE A 47 19.15 15.27 6.74
N GLY A 48 18.28 15.89 7.54
CA GLY A 48 17.28 16.85 7.06
C GLY A 48 17.87 18.17 6.57
N SER A 49 19.07 18.54 7.05
CA SER A 49 19.82 19.70 6.54
C SER A 49 20.73 19.38 5.35
N THR A 50 20.84 18.09 4.97
CA THR A 50 21.62 17.67 3.80
C THR A 50 20.80 17.82 2.53
N HIS A 51 21.43 18.31 1.46
CA HIS A 51 20.81 18.36 0.15
C HIS A 51 20.89 16.98 -0.54
N TRP A 52 19.73 16.38 -0.82
CA TRP A 52 19.62 15.09 -1.50
C TRP A 52 19.19 15.28 -2.97
N GLU A 53 19.78 14.51 -3.88
CA GLU A 53 19.36 14.43 -5.29
C GLU A 53 18.05 13.64 -5.47
N GLY A 54 17.72 12.79 -4.50
CA GLY A 54 16.53 11.94 -4.50
C GLY A 54 16.54 10.95 -3.34
N ILE A 55 15.47 10.17 -3.24
CA ILE A 55 15.33 9.08 -2.27
C ILE A 55 15.23 7.75 -3.02
N LEU A 56 16.06 6.78 -2.64
CA LEU A 56 15.96 5.39 -3.07
C LEU A 56 15.27 4.59 -1.97
N CYS A 57 14.06 4.10 -2.25
CA CYS A 57 13.31 3.26 -1.32
C CYS A 57 13.56 1.77 -1.64
N LEU A 58 14.14 1.02 -0.70
CA LEU A 58 14.35 -0.42 -0.84
C LEU A 58 13.26 -1.20 -0.07
N GLY A 59 12.62 -2.17 -0.68
CA GLY A 59 11.65 -3.02 0.00
C GLY A 59 10.84 -3.91 -0.93
N MET A 60 10.32 -5.04 -0.41
CA MET A 60 9.51 -6.00 -1.15
C MET A 60 8.10 -6.13 -0.60
N GLY A 61 7.15 -6.54 -1.44
CA GLY A 61 5.76 -6.81 -1.06
C GLY A 61 5.13 -5.67 -0.27
N GLY A 62 4.44 -6.00 0.84
CA GLY A 62 3.82 -5.01 1.73
C GLY A 62 4.78 -3.95 2.27
N SER A 63 6.06 -4.28 2.48
CA SER A 63 7.08 -3.31 2.91
C SER A 63 7.56 -2.39 1.77
N GLY A 64 7.62 -2.90 0.55
CA GLY A 64 7.92 -2.12 -0.66
C GLY A 64 6.76 -1.21 -1.11
N ALA A 65 5.52 -1.54 -0.73
CA ALA A 65 4.36 -0.71 -1.04
C ALA A 65 4.49 0.70 -0.45
N ALA A 66 4.98 0.84 0.79
CA ALA A 66 5.14 2.13 1.46
C ALA A 66 6.03 3.11 0.66
N GLY A 67 7.15 2.62 0.11
CA GLY A 67 8.04 3.44 -0.71
C GLY A 67 7.41 3.91 -2.04
N ASN A 68 6.52 3.11 -2.64
CA ASN A 68 5.79 3.52 -3.84
C ASN A 68 4.67 4.54 -3.52
N PHE A 69 4.02 4.41 -2.36
CA PHE A 69 3.08 5.43 -1.90
C PHE A 69 3.81 6.75 -1.63
N LEU A 70 4.98 6.68 -0.98
CA LEU A 70 5.83 7.85 -0.75
C LEU A 70 6.22 8.51 -2.08
N LYS A 71 6.62 7.71 -3.08
CA LYS A 71 6.87 8.21 -4.44
C LYS A 71 5.67 8.96 -5.01
N THR A 72 4.47 8.39 -4.89
CA THR A 72 3.24 9.01 -5.42
C THR A 72 2.98 10.38 -4.80
N LEU A 73 3.24 10.52 -3.49
CA LEU A 73 3.13 11.81 -2.80
C LEU A 73 4.23 12.79 -3.23
N PHE A 74 5.48 12.34 -3.38
CA PHE A 74 6.56 13.20 -3.81
C PHE A 74 6.42 13.67 -5.26
N ASP A 75 5.88 12.84 -6.15
CA ASP A 75 5.56 13.25 -7.52
C ASP A 75 4.50 14.37 -7.56
N ALA A 76 3.62 14.45 -6.55
CA ALA A 76 2.55 15.44 -6.46
C ALA A 76 2.92 16.69 -5.65
N GLU A 77 3.68 16.51 -4.56
CA GLU A 77 3.88 17.53 -3.50
C GLU A 77 5.36 17.77 -3.16
N GLY A 78 6.26 16.88 -3.58
CA GLY A 78 7.68 16.91 -3.24
C GLY A 78 8.55 17.70 -4.23
N ASN A 79 9.82 17.89 -3.85
CA ASN A 79 10.81 18.63 -4.66
C ASN A 79 11.98 17.76 -5.16
N ILE A 80 12.02 16.49 -4.76
CA ILE A 80 13.06 15.53 -5.15
C ILE A 80 12.40 14.23 -5.63
N PRO A 81 13.01 13.51 -6.58
CA PRO A 81 12.47 12.24 -7.06
C PRO A 81 12.59 11.16 -5.98
N ILE A 82 11.61 10.24 -6.00
CA ILE A 82 11.69 8.97 -5.28
C ILE A 82 11.68 7.82 -6.27
N ILE A 83 12.55 6.84 -6.04
CA ILE A 83 12.58 5.60 -6.79
C ILE A 83 12.39 4.44 -5.81
N ALA A 84 11.32 3.67 -6.01
CA ALA A 84 11.12 2.43 -5.28
C ALA A 84 11.79 1.28 -6.02
N TRP A 85 12.72 0.60 -5.36
CA TRP A 85 13.49 -0.51 -5.88
C TRP A 85 13.01 -1.83 -5.26
N ARG A 86 12.56 -2.74 -6.12
CA ARG A 86 11.94 -4.03 -5.78
C ARG A 86 12.70 -5.17 -6.43
N ASN A 87 14.01 -5.15 -6.26
CA ASN A 87 14.93 -6.13 -6.83
C ASN A 87 16.14 -6.29 -5.92
N TYR A 88 16.96 -7.30 -6.23
CA TYR A 88 18.32 -7.41 -5.72
C TYR A 88 19.19 -6.24 -6.19
N GLU A 89 20.34 -6.13 -5.54
CA GLU A 89 21.37 -5.12 -5.75
C GLU A 89 20.83 -3.69 -5.57
N ILE A 90 21.67 -2.72 -5.92
CA ILE A 90 21.29 -1.32 -6.03
C ILE A 90 21.43 -0.84 -7.47
N PRO A 91 20.66 0.17 -7.90
CA PRO A 91 20.76 0.70 -9.26
C PRO A 91 22.16 1.26 -9.55
N GLN A 92 22.71 0.98 -10.74
CA GLN A 92 24.04 1.45 -11.15
C GLN A 92 24.20 2.98 -11.19
N TRP A 93 23.10 3.72 -11.29
CA TRP A 93 23.10 5.20 -11.25
C TRP A 93 23.11 5.76 -9.83
N TRP A 94 22.86 4.92 -8.81
CA TRP A 94 22.85 5.37 -7.41
C TRP A 94 24.22 5.90 -7.01
N ASN A 95 24.23 6.95 -6.18
CA ASN A 95 25.43 7.55 -5.63
C ASN A 95 25.15 8.12 -4.22
N LYS A 96 26.21 8.53 -3.51
CA LYS A 96 26.15 9.00 -2.12
C LYS A 96 25.30 10.26 -1.88
N ASN A 97 24.87 10.97 -2.93
CA ASN A 97 23.97 12.13 -2.84
C ASN A 97 22.49 11.73 -2.81
N TRP A 98 22.17 10.43 -2.81
CA TRP A 98 20.82 9.89 -2.65
C TRP A 98 20.62 9.35 -1.24
N LEU A 99 19.52 9.74 -0.60
CA LEU A 99 19.10 9.17 0.67
C LEU A 99 18.50 7.80 0.42
N VAL A 100 18.87 6.80 1.23
CA VAL A 100 18.24 5.48 1.15
C VAL A 100 17.27 5.28 2.32
N ILE A 101 16.05 4.85 2.01
CA ILE A 101 15.08 4.38 3.00
C ILE A 101 14.81 2.90 2.72
N ALA A 102 15.32 2.01 3.57
CA ALA A 102 15.08 0.58 3.44
C ALA A 102 13.99 0.13 4.41
N THR A 103 13.01 -0.62 3.92
CA THR A 103 11.87 -1.07 4.72
C THR A 103 11.68 -2.57 4.57
N SER A 104 11.68 -3.28 5.69
CA SER A 104 11.38 -4.70 5.77
C SER A 104 10.76 -4.98 7.12
N TYR A 105 9.48 -5.36 7.18
CA TYR A 105 8.81 -5.58 8.46
C TYR A 105 9.56 -6.57 9.37
N SER A 106 10.01 -7.70 8.82
CA SER A 106 10.80 -8.69 9.56
C SER A 106 12.27 -8.31 9.77
N GLY A 107 12.76 -7.30 9.06
CA GLY A 107 14.20 -6.99 8.94
C GLY A 107 15.07 -8.07 8.28
N ASN A 108 14.46 -9.10 7.70
CA ASN A 108 15.16 -10.28 7.14
C ASN A 108 14.82 -10.56 5.67
N THR A 109 14.20 -9.61 4.96
CA THR A 109 13.89 -9.78 3.53
C THR A 109 15.19 -9.77 2.74
N GLU A 110 15.47 -10.87 2.04
CA GLU A 110 16.76 -11.15 1.38
C GLU A 110 17.15 -10.05 0.38
N GLU A 111 16.24 -9.68 -0.52
CA GLU A 111 16.48 -8.68 -1.56
C GLU A 111 16.76 -7.30 -0.94
N THR A 112 16.02 -6.94 0.11
CA THR A 112 16.24 -5.68 0.82
C THR A 112 17.56 -5.66 1.57
N LEU A 113 17.97 -6.78 2.18
CA LEU A 113 19.23 -6.90 2.92
C LEU A 113 20.45 -6.86 2.01
N ASP A 114 20.36 -7.43 0.82
CA ASP A 114 21.39 -7.33 -0.21
C ASP A 114 21.62 -5.86 -0.57
N GLY A 115 20.54 -5.12 -0.88
CA GLY A 115 20.63 -3.68 -1.13
C GLY A 115 21.18 -2.89 0.07
N VAL A 116 20.70 -3.16 1.29
CA VAL A 116 21.20 -2.50 2.52
C VAL A 116 22.70 -2.71 2.70
N SER A 117 23.18 -3.95 2.51
CA SER A 117 24.59 -4.28 2.64
C SER A 117 25.44 -3.51 1.64
N GLN A 118 25.01 -3.46 0.38
CA GLN A 118 25.72 -2.72 -0.67
C GLN A 118 25.76 -1.21 -0.40
N ILE A 119 24.66 -0.62 0.07
CA ILE A 119 24.64 0.81 0.44
C ILE A 119 25.63 1.10 1.56
N ILE A 120 25.68 0.26 2.59
CA ILE A 120 26.60 0.39 3.72
C ILE A 120 28.07 0.25 3.26
N GLU A 121 28.37 -0.79 2.47
CA GLU A 121 29.71 -1.06 1.93
C GLU A 121 30.23 0.08 1.05
N ASN A 122 29.31 0.82 0.41
CA ASN A 122 29.63 1.99 -0.40
C ASN A 122 29.46 3.31 0.36
N ASP A 123 29.50 3.31 1.71
CA ASP A 123 29.31 4.46 2.62
C ASP A 123 28.10 5.37 2.31
N GLY A 124 27.01 4.81 1.79
CA GLY A 124 25.77 5.55 1.59
C GLY A 124 25.08 5.89 2.92
N THR A 125 24.29 6.96 2.93
CA THR A 125 23.42 7.28 4.07
C THR A 125 22.11 6.51 3.95
N ILE A 126 21.81 5.69 4.96
CA ILE A 126 20.65 4.81 4.95
C ILE A 126 19.86 4.90 6.25
N ILE A 127 18.54 4.93 6.11
CA ILE A 127 17.59 4.83 7.21
C ILE A 127 16.82 3.52 7.02
N THR A 128 16.87 2.64 8.01
CA THR A 128 16.21 1.34 7.96
C THR A 128 14.98 1.31 8.85
N ILE A 129 13.89 0.70 8.39
CA ILE A 129 12.62 0.57 9.11
C ILE A 129 12.24 -0.91 9.19
N SER A 130 12.23 -1.47 10.40
CA SER A 130 11.90 -2.87 10.65
C SER A 130 11.52 -3.13 12.11
N SER A 131 10.99 -4.31 12.41
CA SER A 131 10.78 -4.80 13.78
C SER A 131 12.02 -5.44 14.40
N GLY A 132 13.22 -5.14 13.88
CA GLY A 132 14.49 -5.76 14.26
C GLY A 132 15.12 -6.53 13.11
N GLY A 133 15.60 -7.75 13.39
CA GLY A 133 16.25 -8.62 12.40
C GLY A 133 17.67 -8.18 12.01
N MET A 134 18.22 -8.79 10.96
CA MET A 134 19.57 -8.49 10.49
C MET A 134 19.73 -7.02 10.08
N MET A 135 18.68 -6.42 9.53
CA MET A 135 18.67 -5.01 9.12
C MET A 135 18.95 -4.05 10.28
N ALA A 136 18.39 -4.31 11.47
CA ALA A 136 18.65 -3.52 12.66
C ALA A 136 20.12 -3.65 13.09
N GLY A 137 20.63 -4.88 13.18
CA GLY A 137 22.03 -5.14 13.54
C GLY A 137 23.03 -4.52 12.57
N LEU A 138 22.78 -4.60 11.26
CA LEU A 138 23.60 -3.93 10.24
C LEU A 138 23.63 -2.42 10.44
N SER A 139 22.50 -1.82 10.83
CA SER A 139 22.41 -0.38 11.04
C SER A 139 23.19 0.06 12.29
N GLU A 140 23.04 -0.68 13.39
CA GLU A 140 23.74 -0.38 14.66
C GLU A 140 25.27 -0.44 14.54
N MET A 141 25.79 -1.28 13.65
CA MET A 141 27.24 -1.44 13.44
C MET A 141 27.86 -0.36 12.53
N ASN A 142 27.07 0.53 11.94
CA ASN A 142 27.54 1.45 10.89
C ASN A 142 27.08 2.90 11.12
N GLY A 143 28.03 3.84 11.16
CA GLY A 143 27.75 5.24 11.54
C GLY A 143 26.89 6.05 10.56
N ASN A 144 26.73 5.59 9.31
CA ASN A 144 25.86 6.20 8.29
C ASN A 144 24.53 5.46 8.11
N ALA A 145 24.26 4.46 8.96
CA ALA A 145 23.03 3.70 8.95
C ALA A 145 22.24 3.96 10.23
N HIS A 146 20.98 4.34 10.10
CA HIS A 146 20.12 4.69 11.22
C HIS A 146 18.88 3.83 11.23
N HIS A 147 18.64 3.14 12.34
CA HIS A 147 17.50 2.25 12.48
C HIS A 147 16.32 2.94 13.16
N ILE A 148 15.12 2.77 12.58
CA ILE A 148 13.84 3.12 13.19
C ILE A 148 13.08 1.82 13.42
N PHE A 149 12.80 1.55 14.69
CA PHE A 149 12.03 0.38 15.10
C PHE A 149 10.54 0.57 14.84
N VAL A 150 9.87 -0.49 14.36
CA VAL A 150 8.40 -0.57 14.32
C VAL A 150 7.89 -1.83 15.04
N PRO A 151 6.73 -1.79 15.73
CA PRO A 151 6.21 -2.96 16.44
C PRO A 151 6.04 -4.20 15.56
N GLY A 152 6.55 -5.34 16.04
CA GLY A 152 6.40 -6.65 15.41
C GLY A 152 5.06 -7.34 15.73
N GLY A 153 4.88 -8.56 15.23
CA GLY A 153 3.76 -9.44 15.62
C GLY A 153 2.56 -9.48 14.66
N ARG A 154 2.63 -8.82 13.51
CA ARG A 154 1.57 -8.86 12.47
C ARG A 154 2.08 -9.43 11.14
N SER A 155 1.17 -9.66 10.19
CA SER A 155 1.60 -9.89 8.81
C SER A 155 2.14 -8.56 8.22
N PRO A 156 3.19 -8.58 7.36
CA PRO A 156 3.73 -7.33 6.79
C PRO A 156 2.70 -6.51 6.01
N ARG A 157 1.70 -7.17 5.42
CA ARG A 157 0.62 -6.53 4.65
C ARG A 157 -0.40 -5.82 5.53
N ALA A 158 -0.59 -6.27 6.78
CA ALA A 158 -1.38 -5.59 7.79
C ALA A 158 -0.60 -4.54 8.59
N ALA A 159 0.72 -4.54 8.51
CA ALA A 159 1.59 -3.56 9.18
C ALA A 159 1.75 -2.25 8.37
N PHE A 160 0.95 -2.04 7.32
CA PHE A 160 1.11 -0.89 6.43
C PHE A 160 0.95 0.45 7.16
N GLY A 161 0.07 0.53 8.16
CA GLY A 161 -0.08 1.71 9.03
C GLY A 161 1.24 2.13 9.67
N TYR A 162 1.99 1.18 10.25
CA TYR A 162 3.33 1.44 10.79
C TYR A 162 4.36 1.76 9.71
N LEU A 163 4.45 0.92 8.67
CA LEU A 163 5.53 1.03 7.70
C LEU A 163 5.43 2.34 6.91
N PHE A 164 4.24 2.63 6.40
CA PHE A 164 4.00 3.85 5.65
C PHE A 164 3.89 5.07 6.57
N GLY A 165 3.21 4.94 7.71
CA GLY A 165 3.11 6.00 8.72
C GLY A 165 4.49 6.47 9.19
N THR A 166 5.42 5.55 9.44
CA THR A 166 6.79 5.88 9.84
C THR A 166 7.58 6.55 8.73
N GLN A 167 7.43 6.12 7.48
CA GLN A 167 8.06 6.81 6.36
C GLN A 167 7.54 8.25 6.20
N ILE A 168 6.23 8.47 6.37
CA ILE A 168 5.63 9.81 6.34
C ILE A 168 6.15 10.68 7.49
N ALA A 169 6.13 10.16 8.72
CA ALA A 169 6.67 10.86 9.87
C ALA A 169 8.15 11.22 9.68
N LEU A 170 8.92 10.30 9.10
CA LEU A 170 10.32 10.52 8.77
C LEU A 170 10.51 11.67 7.77
N VAL A 171 9.82 11.65 6.62
CA VAL A 171 10.01 12.72 5.62
C VAL A 171 9.50 14.08 6.09
N TRP A 172 8.48 14.12 6.93
CA TRP A 172 8.08 15.34 7.64
C TRP A 172 9.18 15.83 8.56
N LYS A 173 9.81 14.93 9.32
CA LYS A 173 10.86 15.29 10.27
C LYS A 173 12.16 15.71 9.58
N LEU A 174 12.43 15.17 8.39
CA LEU A 174 13.55 15.57 7.54
C LEU A 174 13.25 16.82 6.69
N TYR A 175 12.09 17.46 6.86
CA TYR A 175 11.66 18.65 6.10
C TYR A 175 11.59 18.42 4.57
N LEU A 176 11.38 17.17 4.14
CA LEU A 176 11.29 16.78 2.72
C LEU A 176 9.85 16.88 2.19
N LEU A 177 8.85 16.84 3.08
CA LEU A 177 7.45 17.15 2.82
C LEU A 177 6.87 18.01 3.95
N GLU A 178 5.87 18.82 3.62
CA GLU A 178 5.16 19.63 4.62
C GLU A 178 4.30 18.73 5.52
N ARG A 179 4.45 18.88 6.84
CA ARG A 179 3.58 18.23 7.81
C ARG A 179 2.29 19.03 7.98
N PRO A 180 1.10 18.41 7.86
CA PRO A 180 -0.16 19.07 8.20
C PRO A 180 -0.12 19.64 9.62
N ASN A 181 -0.78 20.79 9.83
CA ASN A 181 -0.94 21.30 11.18
C ASN A 181 -1.75 20.32 12.05
N LYS A 182 -1.63 20.47 13.37
CA LYS A 182 -2.25 19.55 14.34
C LYS A 182 -3.75 19.32 14.09
N ASN A 183 -4.53 20.37 13.87
CA ASN A 183 -5.98 20.24 13.67
C ASN A 183 -6.31 19.44 12.40
N LYS A 184 -5.64 19.74 11.28
CA LYS A 184 -5.84 18.99 10.02
C LYS A 184 -5.45 17.52 10.17
N LEU A 185 -4.37 17.24 10.91
CA LEU A 185 -3.92 15.88 11.16
C LEU A 185 -4.94 15.10 12.01
N GLU A 186 -5.44 15.72 13.09
CA GLU A 186 -6.48 15.13 13.95
C GLU A 186 -7.79 14.88 13.19
N GLU A 187 -8.22 15.83 12.36
CA GLU A 187 -9.42 15.71 11.53
C GLU A 187 -9.27 14.59 10.48
N MET A 188 -8.10 14.48 9.82
CA MET A 188 -7.80 13.38 8.90
C MET A 188 -7.88 12.03 9.61
N LEU A 189 -7.22 11.88 10.76
CA LEU A 189 -7.21 10.64 11.53
C LEU A 189 -8.63 10.27 12.01
N SER A 190 -9.44 11.25 12.41
CA SER A 190 -10.84 11.02 12.77
C SER A 190 -11.64 10.46 11.61
N ARG A 191 -11.53 11.04 10.41
CA ARG A 191 -12.25 10.54 9.22
C ARG A 191 -11.78 9.15 8.80
N LEU A 192 -10.49 8.86 8.94
CA LEU A 192 -9.96 7.52 8.69
C LEU A 192 -10.47 6.50 9.73
N ALA A 193 -10.66 6.90 10.99
CA ALA A 193 -11.26 6.04 12.01
C ALA A 193 -12.73 5.74 11.69
N ASP A 194 -13.49 6.75 11.24
CA ASP A 194 -14.87 6.55 10.77
C ASP A 194 -14.92 5.56 9.59
N GLU A 195 -13.94 5.62 8.67
CA GLU A 195 -13.83 4.66 7.56
C GLU A 195 -13.56 3.24 8.05
N ILE A 196 -12.73 3.04 9.08
CA ILE A 196 -12.52 1.71 9.69
C ILE A 196 -13.85 1.14 10.18
N ASP A 197 -14.63 1.93 10.93
CA ASP A 197 -15.92 1.51 11.46
C ASP A 197 -16.94 1.21 10.35
N ASN A 198 -16.92 2.01 9.27
CA ASN A 198 -17.77 1.77 8.10
C ASN A 198 -17.36 0.48 7.36
N SER A 199 -16.06 0.24 7.21
CA SER A 199 -15.50 -0.88 6.46
C SER A 199 -15.52 -2.22 7.20
N ASP A 200 -15.52 -2.23 8.55
CA ASP A 200 -15.51 -3.43 9.39
C ASP A 200 -16.81 -4.25 9.23
N PHE A 201 -16.83 -5.16 8.26
CA PHE A 201 -17.99 -5.99 7.93
C PHE A 201 -18.44 -6.94 9.05
N VAL A 202 -17.62 -7.16 10.08
CA VAL A 202 -18.01 -7.99 11.25
C VAL A 202 -18.85 -7.17 12.22
N LYS A 203 -18.49 -5.90 12.43
CA LYS A 203 -19.24 -4.98 13.31
C LYS A 203 -20.38 -4.27 12.58
N ASN A 204 -20.23 -4.03 11.28
CA ASN A 204 -21.19 -3.38 10.42
C ASN A 204 -21.62 -4.30 9.28
N GLN A 205 -22.76 -4.97 9.44
CA GLN A 205 -23.31 -5.89 8.41
C GLN A 205 -23.73 -5.17 7.11
N ASN A 206 -23.90 -3.84 7.14
CA ASN A 206 -24.19 -3.02 5.97
C ASN A 206 -22.91 -2.44 5.34
N SER A 207 -21.74 -2.91 5.75
CA SER A 207 -20.47 -2.44 5.21
C SER A 207 -20.42 -2.66 3.69
N PRO A 208 -20.04 -1.65 2.89
CA PRO A 208 -19.91 -1.78 1.45
C PRO A 208 -18.80 -2.78 1.05
N THR A 209 -17.87 -3.09 1.96
CA THR A 209 -16.77 -4.04 1.68
C THR A 209 -17.28 -5.46 1.50
N LEU A 210 -18.32 -5.86 2.25
CA LEU A 210 -18.92 -7.18 2.15
C LEU A 210 -19.73 -7.35 0.86
N GLU A 211 -20.48 -6.32 0.49
CA GLU A 211 -21.23 -6.29 -0.78
C GLU A 211 -20.27 -6.41 -1.97
N LEU A 212 -19.23 -5.57 -1.99
CA LEU A 212 -18.20 -5.61 -3.03
C LEU A 212 -17.51 -6.98 -3.05
N ALA A 213 -17.10 -7.54 -1.92
CA ALA A 213 -16.45 -8.84 -1.85
C ALA A 213 -17.30 -9.99 -2.44
N ASN A 214 -18.62 -9.99 -2.21
CA ASN A 214 -19.52 -10.99 -2.79
C ASN A 214 -19.51 -10.96 -4.33
N GLU A 215 -19.46 -9.78 -4.92
CA GLU A 215 -19.44 -9.58 -6.37
C GLU A 215 -18.11 -10.03 -6.99
N LEU A 216 -17.01 -9.86 -6.26
CA LEU A 216 -15.68 -10.31 -6.65
C LEU A 216 -15.49 -11.83 -6.49
N LEU A 217 -16.36 -12.52 -5.73
CA LEU A 217 -16.16 -13.91 -5.32
C LEU A 217 -16.06 -14.90 -6.48
N LYS A 218 -16.69 -14.67 -7.63
CA LYS A 218 -16.74 -15.64 -8.75
C LYS A 218 -16.35 -15.06 -10.11
N THR A 219 -15.99 -13.79 -10.15
CA THR A 219 -15.69 -13.05 -11.39
C THR A 219 -14.20 -12.73 -11.48
N PRO A 220 -13.60 -12.71 -12.69
CA PRO A 220 -12.30 -12.10 -12.88
C PRO A 220 -12.34 -10.61 -12.46
N ILE A 221 -11.28 -10.13 -11.82
CA ILE A 221 -11.27 -8.81 -11.19
C ILE A 221 -10.38 -7.85 -11.99
N ALA A 222 -10.95 -6.74 -12.43
CA ALA A 222 -10.24 -5.67 -13.13
C ALA A 222 -10.35 -4.37 -12.33
N ILE A 223 -9.21 -3.81 -11.91
CA ILE A 223 -9.15 -2.55 -11.17
C ILE A 223 -8.64 -1.45 -12.11
N ILE A 224 -9.49 -0.49 -12.44
CA ILE A 224 -9.15 0.67 -13.26
C ILE A 224 -9.02 1.89 -12.36
N SER A 225 -7.88 2.58 -12.41
CA SER A 225 -7.65 3.75 -11.56
C SER A 225 -7.23 5.00 -12.32
N SER A 226 -7.49 6.15 -11.73
CA SER A 226 -6.80 7.38 -12.07
C SER A 226 -5.33 7.32 -11.65
N ALA A 227 -4.48 8.12 -12.31
CA ALA A 227 -3.03 8.11 -12.12
C ALA A 227 -2.59 8.23 -10.65
N GLU A 228 -3.19 9.16 -9.91
CA GLU A 228 -2.85 9.44 -8.52
C GLU A 228 -3.26 8.30 -7.56
N MET A 229 -4.27 7.51 -7.95
CA MET A 229 -4.70 6.30 -7.23
C MET A 229 -4.04 5.03 -7.77
N GLY A 230 -3.10 5.16 -8.73
CA GLY A 230 -2.43 4.05 -9.41
C GLY A 230 -1.80 3.06 -8.44
N ILE A 231 -1.07 3.57 -7.43
CA ILE A 231 -0.40 2.71 -6.46
C ILE A 231 -1.38 2.02 -5.49
N ALA A 232 -2.49 2.67 -5.17
CA ALA A 232 -3.54 2.05 -4.36
C ALA A 232 -4.22 0.89 -5.12
N ALA A 233 -4.42 1.04 -6.44
CA ALA A 233 -4.92 -0.03 -7.30
C ALA A 233 -3.96 -1.22 -7.38
N GLU A 234 -2.66 -0.97 -7.56
CA GLU A 234 -1.62 -2.02 -7.56
C GLU A 234 -1.56 -2.77 -6.22
N ARG A 235 -1.59 -2.03 -5.11
CA ARG A 235 -1.60 -2.60 -3.76
C ARG A 235 -2.86 -3.45 -3.57
N PHE A 236 -4.04 -2.96 -3.96
CA PHE A 236 -5.28 -3.72 -3.82
C PHE A 236 -5.26 -5.03 -4.62
N ALA A 237 -4.78 -5.00 -5.87
CA ALA A 237 -4.60 -6.22 -6.65
C ALA A 237 -3.70 -7.24 -5.93
N THR A 238 -2.61 -6.76 -5.31
CA THR A 238 -1.70 -7.60 -4.52
C THR A 238 -2.37 -8.17 -3.28
N GLN A 239 -3.19 -7.38 -2.55
CA GLN A 239 -3.96 -7.86 -1.40
C GLN A 239 -4.98 -8.92 -1.79
N ILE A 240 -5.67 -8.76 -2.92
CA ILE A 240 -6.58 -9.81 -3.43
C ILE A 240 -5.81 -11.09 -3.73
N ASN A 241 -4.62 -10.99 -4.35
CA ASN A 241 -3.76 -12.14 -4.64
C ASN A 241 -3.34 -12.87 -3.35
N GLU A 242 -2.87 -12.13 -2.34
CA GLU A 242 -2.35 -12.72 -1.10
C GLU A 242 -3.44 -13.14 -0.12
N ASN A 243 -4.38 -12.24 0.22
CA ASN A 243 -5.40 -12.49 1.23
C ASN A 243 -6.44 -13.48 0.70
N ALA A 244 -7.00 -13.20 -0.48
CA ALA A 244 -8.08 -14.02 -1.03
C ALA A 244 -7.61 -15.18 -1.91
N GLY A 245 -6.35 -15.22 -2.34
CA GLY A 245 -5.88 -16.26 -3.27
C GLY A 245 -6.56 -16.15 -4.64
N ARG A 246 -6.91 -14.93 -5.05
CA ARG A 246 -7.65 -14.62 -6.27
C ARG A 246 -6.80 -13.76 -7.18
N PHE A 247 -6.86 -13.97 -8.49
CA PHE A 247 -6.19 -13.06 -9.41
C PHE A 247 -6.97 -11.76 -9.58
N ALA A 248 -6.28 -10.65 -9.43
CA ALA A 248 -6.73 -9.33 -9.83
C ALA A 248 -5.70 -8.66 -10.75
N ARG A 249 -6.18 -7.94 -11.75
CA ARG A 249 -5.35 -7.06 -12.60
C ARG A 249 -5.67 -5.61 -12.31
N PHE A 250 -4.71 -4.73 -12.53
CA PHE A 250 -4.92 -3.29 -12.43
C PHE A 250 -4.40 -2.57 -13.68
N SER A 251 -5.03 -1.44 -14.00
CA SER A 251 -4.68 -0.61 -15.14
C SER A 251 -4.93 0.86 -14.83
N ILE A 252 -4.02 1.72 -15.27
CA ILE A 252 -3.94 3.10 -14.78
C ILE A 252 -4.16 4.08 -15.94
N LEU A 253 -5.04 5.06 -15.75
CA LEU A 253 -5.23 6.17 -16.68
C LEU A 253 -4.09 7.19 -16.57
N PRO A 254 -3.63 7.81 -17.68
CA PRO A 254 -4.19 7.72 -19.02
C PRO A 254 -3.63 6.58 -19.87
N GLU A 255 -2.54 5.90 -19.46
CA GLU A 255 -1.83 4.91 -20.29
C GLU A 255 -2.73 3.75 -20.72
N MET A 256 -3.60 3.27 -19.83
CA MET A 256 -4.63 2.27 -20.15
C MET A 256 -5.48 2.65 -21.38
N ASN A 257 -5.73 3.94 -21.61
CA ASN A 257 -6.47 4.43 -22.78
C ASN A 257 -5.68 4.43 -24.09
N HIS A 258 -4.38 4.13 -24.05
CA HIS A 258 -3.52 4.05 -25.24
C HIS A 258 -3.28 2.61 -25.69
N ASN A 259 -3.56 1.62 -24.84
CA ASN A 259 -3.29 0.22 -25.12
C ASN A 259 -4.50 -0.67 -24.80
N GLU A 260 -4.82 -0.86 -23.53
CA GLU A 260 -5.76 -1.85 -23.03
C GLU A 260 -7.21 -1.53 -23.42
N ILE A 261 -7.56 -0.26 -23.61
CA ILE A 261 -8.91 0.18 -24.04
C ILE A 261 -9.43 -0.56 -25.29
N VAL A 262 -8.54 -1.04 -26.16
CA VAL A 262 -8.90 -1.85 -27.34
C VAL A 262 -9.46 -3.21 -26.91
N ALA A 263 -8.87 -3.86 -25.90
CA ALA A 263 -9.34 -5.14 -25.37
C ALA A 263 -10.69 -5.00 -24.65
N TRP A 264 -11.00 -3.82 -24.10
CA TRP A 264 -12.34 -3.56 -23.55
C TRP A 264 -13.42 -3.48 -24.61
N GLY A 265 -13.06 -3.13 -25.85
CA GLY A 265 -13.99 -2.99 -26.98
C GLY A 265 -15.27 -2.24 -26.66
N LEU A 266 -15.14 -1.13 -25.92
CA LEU A 266 -16.25 -0.28 -25.50
C LEU A 266 -17.02 0.30 -26.69
N LYS A 267 -16.37 0.39 -27.84
CA LYS A 267 -16.98 0.68 -29.14
C LYS A 267 -16.39 -0.24 -30.21
N GLY A 268 -17.27 -0.81 -31.03
CA GLY A 268 -16.90 -1.74 -32.10
C GLY A 268 -16.94 -3.20 -31.66
N ASP A 269 -16.62 -4.11 -32.59
CA ASP A 269 -16.78 -5.55 -32.40
C ASP A 269 -15.52 -6.26 -31.85
N ILE A 270 -14.40 -5.52 -31.77
CA ILE A 270 -13.12 -6.05 -31.28
C ILE A 270 -13.09 -5.88 -29.75
N LYS A 271 -13.13 -6.99 -29.02
CA LYS A 271 -12.98 -7.04 -27.55
C LYS A 271 -12.42 -8.38 -27.11
N ASP A 272 -11.89 -8.43 -25.90
CA ASP A 272 -11.57 -9.69 -25.24
C ASP A 272 -12.88 -10.47 -24.90
N PRO A 273 -12.94 -11.79 -25.15
CA PRO A 273 -14.13 -12.58 -24.86
C PRO A 273 -14.58 -12.55 -23.39
N LEU A 274 -13.66 -12.30 -22.46
CA LEU A 274 -13.91 -12.31 -21.03
C LEU A 274 -14.31 -10.93 -20.48
N THR A 275 -14.18 -9.84 -21.24
CA THR A 275 -14.47 -8.47 -20.75
C THR A 275 -15.83 -8.36 -20.06
N SER A 276 -16.88 -8.97 -20.64
CA SER A 276 -18.25 -8.90 -20.11
C SER A 276 -18.48 -9.75 -18.85
N SER A 277 -17.50 -10.57 -18.45
CA SER A 277 -17.58 -11.43 -17.25
C SER A 277 -16.78 -10.89 -16.07
N GLN A 278 -16.04 -9.79 -16.26
CA GLN A 278 -15.18 -9.22 -15.23
C GLN A 278 -15.98 -8.29 -14.30
N ALA A 279 -15.74 -8.41 -12.99
CA ALA A 279 -16.07 -7.33 -12.07
C ALA A 279 -15.03 -6.22 -12.24
N THR A 280 -15.51 -5.04 -12.59
CA THR A 280 -14.69 -3.85 -12.84
C THR A 280 -14.79 -2.91 -11.65
N ILE A 281 -13.68 -2.64 -11.00
CA ILE A 281 -13.59 -1.67 -9.90
C ILE A 281 -12.95 -0.41 -10.47
N ILE A 282 -13.60 0.73 -10.26
CA ILE A 282 -13.17 2.02 -10.79
C ILE A 282 -12.78 2.91 -9.63
N LEU A 283 -11.47 3.11 -9.47
CA LEU A 283 -10.87 3.91 -8.41
C LEU A 283 -10.59 5.33 -8.91
N ASP A 284 -11.19 6.33 -8.27
CA ASP A 284 -10.84 7.73 -8.49
C ASP A 284 -10.77 8.51 -7.17
N SER A 285 -10.29 9.75 -7.22
CA SER A 285 -10.21 10.62 -6.05
C SER A 285 -10.64 12.05 -6.38
N PRO A 286 -10.89 12.90 -5.37
CA PRO A 286 -10.99 14.34 -5.54
C PRO A 286 -9.74 15.00 -6.14
N GLN A 287 -8.58 14.35 -6.04
CA GLN A 287 -7.29 14.82 -6.54
C GLN A 287 -7.04 14.48 -8.03
N ILE A 288 -8.01 13.84 -8.69
CA ILE A 288 -7.89 13.41 -10.08
C ILE A 288 -7.62 14.59 -11.02
N HIS A 289 -6.62 14.41 -11.91
CA HIS A 289 -6.36 15.40 -12.95
C HIS A 289 -7.62 15.60 -13.84
N PRO A 290 -8.04 16.84 -14.16
CA PRO A 290 -9.30 17.09 -14.86
C PRO A 290 -9.45 16.34 -16.19
N ARG A 291 -8.35 16.15 -16.94
CA ARG A 291 -8.38 15.36 -18.18
C ARG A 291 -8.53 13.86 -17.95
N ASN A 292 -8.06 13.34 -16.83
CA ASN A 292 -8.29 11.94 -16.45
C ASN A 292 -9.71 11.74 -15.93
N GLU A 293 -10.32 12.75 -15.30
CA GLU A 293 -11.73 12.71 -14.95
C GLU A 293 -12.63 12.57 -16.20
N VAL A 294 -12.34 13.33 -17.26
CA VAL A 294 -13.07 13.20 -18.54
C VAL A 294 -12.89 11.81 -19.15
N ARG A 295 -11.67 11.26 -19.13
CA ARG A 295 -11.37 9.90 -19.61
C ARG A 295 -12.12 8.85 -18.80
N MET A 296 -12.10 8.97 -17.48
CA MET A 296 -12.78 8.06 -16.58
C MET A 296 -14.29 8.10 -16.82
N LYS A 297 -14.89 9.29 -16.93
CA LYS A 297 -16.31 9.48 -17.27
C LYS A 297 -16.67 8.84 -18.62
N TRP A 298 -15.81 8.99 -19.63
CA TRP A 298 -16.01 8.35 -20.93
C TRP A 298 -15.96 6.83 -20.81
N PHE A 299 -14.97 6.28 -20.09
CA PHE A 299 -14.83 4.84 -19.86
C PHE A 299 -16.05 4.28 -19.10
N THR A 300 -16.42 4.91 -17.99
CA THR A 300 -17.55 4.49 -17.14
C THR A 300 -18.89 4.56 -17.85
N HIS A 301 -19.03 5.46 -18.84
CA HIS A 301 -20.27 5.57 -19.62
C HIS A 301 -20.51 4.35 -20.53
N TYR A 302 -19.44 3.70 -21.01
CA TYR A 302 -19.54 2.57 -21.94
C TYR A 302 -19.29 1.20 -21.30
N VAL A 303 -18.67 1.14 -20.12
CA VAL A 303 -18.52 -0.12 -19.40
C VAL A 303 -19.88 -0.61 -18.90
N ASN A 304 -20.08 -1.93 -18.88
CA ASN A 304 -21.33 -2.52 -18.40
C ASN A 304 -21.56 -2.15 -16.92
N SER A 305 -22.59 -1.35 -16.65
CA SER A 305 -22.88 -0.83 -15.31
C SER A 305 -23.27 -1.92 -14.31
N GLN A 306 -23.75 -3.08 -14.77
CA GLN A 306 -24.11 -4.19 -13.87
C GLN A 306 -22.89 -4.90 -13.26
N SER A 307 -21.70 -4.65 -13.78
CA SER A 307 -20.46 -5.29 -13.31
C SER A 307 -19.40 -4.26 -12.90
N ALA A 308 -19.78 -2.98 -12.81
CA ALA A 308 -18.86 -1.89 -12.54
C ALA A 308 -19.13 -1.22 -11.18
N TRP A 309 -18.13 -1.23 -10.31
CA TRP A 309 -18.14 -0.67 -8.97
C TRP A 309 -17.33 0.61 -8.95
N LYS A 310 -17.98 1.76 -8.80
CA LYS A 310 -17.26 3.02 -8.63
C LYS A 310 -16.90 3.20 -7.16
N VAL A 311 -15.62 3.21 -6.86
CA VAL A 311 -15.11 3.49 -5.52
C VAL A 311 -14.28 4.77 -5.58
N ARG A 312 -14.82 5.82 -4.97
CA ARG A 312 -14.18 7.13 -4.91
C ARG A 312 -13.52 7.29 -3.55
N ALA A 313 -12.24 7.64 -3.55
CA ALA A 313 -11.52 7.99 -2.35
C ALA A 313 -12.14 9.22 -1.67
N GLU A 314 -12.11 9.25 -0.35
CA GLU A 314 -12.48 10.42 0.44
C GLU A 314 -11.26 11.00 1.14
N GLY A 315 -11.22 12.34 1.23
CA GLY A 315 -10.12 13.04 1.87
C GLY A 315 -9.82 14.42 1.29
N GLU A 316 -9.19 15.27 2.09
CA GLU A 316 -8.81 16.64 1.73
C GLU A 316 -7.43 16.70 1.07
N SER A 317 -6.58 15.70 1.31
CA SER A 317 -5.23 15.58 0.74
C SER A 317 -5.08 14.28 -0.05
N LEU A 318 -4.03 14.20 -0.89
CA LEU A 318 -3.70 12.96 -1.58
C LEU A 318 -3.31 11.86 -0.59
N LEU A 319 -2.56 12.19 0.47
CA LEU A 319 -2.22 11.26 1.55
C LEU A 319 -3.48 10.65 2.16
N GLU A 320 -4.46 11.47 2.50
CA GLU A 320 -5.73 11.01 3.07
C GLU A 320 -6.50 10.12 2.10
N CYS A 321 -6.62 10.52 0.83
CA CYS A 321 -7.29 9.71 -0.20
C CYS A 321 -6.64 8.32 -0.35
N LEU A 322 -5.31 8.26 -0.33
CA LEU A 322 -4.56 7.01 -0.42
C LEU A 322 -4.78 6.12 0.81
N LEU A 323 -4.79 6.70 2.02
CA LEU A 323 -5.04 5.97 3.27
C LEU A 323 -6.49 5.47 3.35
N HIS A 324 -7.46 6.29 2.97
CA HIS A 324 -8.88 5.94 2.89
C HIS A 324 -9.10 4.72 1.99
N ILE A 325 -8.56 4.74 0.77
CA ILE A 325 -8.66 3.59 -0.14
C ILE A 325 -7.93 2.37 0.41
N CYS A 326 -6.76 2.51 1.04
CA CYS A 326 -6.08 1.38 1.66
C CYS A 326 -6.96 0.67 2.70
N ILE A 327 -7.64 1.43 3.57
CA ILE A 327 -8.56 0.87 4.57
C ILE A 327 -9.66 0.07 3.89
N LEU A 328 -10.41 0.71 3.00
CA LEU A 328 -11.56 0.10 2.31
C LEU A 328 -11.16 -1.17 1.54
N MET A 329 -10.02 -1.12 0.85
CA MET A 329 -9.52 -2.23 0.03
C MET A 329 -8.94 -3.38 0.84
N ASP A 330 -8.30 -3.10 1.98
CA ASP A 330 -7.81 -4.15 2.87
C ASP A 330 -8.97 -4.93 3.48
N TRP A 331 -9.98 -4.22 3.99
CA TRP A 331 -11.22 -4.84 4.48
C TRP A 331 -11.93 -5.63 3.40
N THR A 332 -12.06 -5.09 2.19
CA THR A 332 -12.65 -5.81 1.04
C THR A 332 -11.88 -7.08 0.70
N SER A 333 -10.54 -7.03 0.71
CA SER A 333 -9.72 -8.21 0.40
C SER A 333 -9.84 -9.32 1.45
N CYS A 334 -10.02 -8.96 2.73
CA CYS A 334 -10.25 -9.92 3.81
C CYS A 334 -11.68 -10.46 3.81
N ALA A 335 -12.68 -9.63 3.53
CA ALA A 335 -14.05 -10.11 3.30
C ALA A 335 -14.06 -11.16 2.18
N LEU A 336 -13.39 -10.86 1.06
CA LEU A 336 -13.28 -11.77 -0.08
C LEU A 336 -12.53 -13.06 0.29
N SER A 337 -11.49 -13.01 1.12
CA SER A 337 -10.79 -14.23 1.56
C SER A 337 -11.68 -15.14 2.40
N LEU A 338 -12.41 -14.58 3.35
CA LEU A 338 -13.33 -15.32 4.21
C LEU A 338 -14.44 -15.97 3.39
N LEU A 339 -15.05 -15.22 2.47
CA LEU A 339 -16.06 -15.74 1.53
C LEU A 339 -15.50 -16.80 0.58
N HIS A 340 -14.20 -16.74 0.30
CA HIS A 340 -13.47 -17.75 -0.48
C HIS A 340 -12.94 -18.90 0.41
N GLU A 341 -13.43 -19.01 1.64
CA GLU A 341 -13.08 -20.03 2.63
C GLU A 341 -11.56 -20.14 2.91
N LYS A 342 -10.86 -19.00 2.79
CA LYS A 342 -9.42 -18.87 2.99
C LYS A 342 -9.11 -17.98 4.19
N ASP A 343 -8.22 -18.47 5.04
CA ASP A 343 -7.56 -17.66 6.05
C ASP A 343 -6.76 -16.52 5.38
N PRO A 344 -7.08 -15.23 5.65
CA PRO A 344 -6.39 -14.09 5.06
C PRO A 344 -4.89 -14.06 5.39
N SER A 345 -4.46 -14.65 6.49
CA SER A 345 -3.06 -14.71 6.95
C SER A 345 -2.25 -15.80 6.24
N SER A 346 -2.91 -16.84 5.74
CA SER A 346 -2.28 -18.02 5.15
C SER A 346 -1.61 -17.75 3.78
N ILE A 347 -0.30 -18.03 3.70
CA ILE A 347 0.57 -17.82 2.53
C ILE A 347 1.51 -19.03 2.24
N PRO A 348 1.00 -20.26 2.08
CA PRO A 348 1.81 -21.48 2.04
C PRO A 348 2.82 -21.51 0.88
N SER A 349 2.45 -20.96 -0.30
CA SER A 349 3.37 -20.90 -1.45
C SER A 349 4.58 -20.01 -1.18
N ILE A 350 4.38 -18.85 -0.53
CA ILE A 350 5.47 -17.95 -0.14
C ILE A 350 6.37 -18.64 0.89
N ASN A 351 5.78 -19.28 1.90
CA ASN A 351 6.54 -20.02 2.92
C ASN A 351 7.32 -21.21 2.32
N SER A 352 6.78 -21.87 1.30
CA SER A 352 7.48 -22.93 0.58
C SER A 352 8.67 -22.41 -0.21
N LEU A 353 8.50 -21.28 -0.93
CA LEU A 353 9.57 -20.65 -1.68
C LEU A 353 10.70 -20.18 -0.75
N LYS A 354 10.36 -19.51 0.37
CA LYS A 354 11.35 -19.06 1.35
C LYS A 354 12.21 -20.20 1.91
N ARG A 355 11.59 -21.36 2.19
CA ARG A 355 12.34 -22.55 2.62
C ARG A 355 13.29 -23.04 1.54
N HIS A 356 12.82 -23.13 0.30
CA HIS A 356 13.66 -23.56 -0.84
C HIS A 356 14.89 -22.66 -1.06
N LEU A 357 14.75 -21.35 -0.83
CA LEU A 357 15.85 -20.39 -0.99
C LEU A 357 16.82 -20.36 0.22
N SER A 358 16.39 -20.87 1.37
CA SER A 358 17.22 -20.94 2.59
C SER A 358 18.04 -22.24 2.69
N ASP A 359 17.69 -23.24 1.88
CA ASP A 359 18.41 -24.51 1.71
C ASP A 359 19.55 -24.35 0.69
#